data_AF-A0A3N5NIX6-F1
#
_entry.id   AF-A0A3N5NIX6-F1
#
_cell.length_a   1.000
_cell.length_b   1.000
_cell.length_c   1.000
_cell.angle_alpha   90.00
_cell.angle_beta   90.00
_cell.angle_gamma   90.00
#
_symmetry.space_group_name_H-M   'P 1'
#
loop_
_entity.id
_entity.type
_entity.pdbx_description
1 polymer ?
#
loop_
_entity_poly.entity_id
_entity_poly.type
_entity_poly.pdbx_seq_one_letter_code
_entity_poly.pdbx_strand_id
1 'polypeptide(L)'
;GSIALDALHGEIGDVITGVIPGRRNSREITLFKSVGMAIEDVATAAFAYQQAVAAGVGTFMELDAPAASAPSATLPHVDTPAM
;
A
#
# COMPACT_ATOMS: atom_id res chain seq x y z
N GLY A 1 -8.10 22.57 16.15
CA GLY A 1 -6.87 22.09 16.82
C GLY A 1 -5.87 23.24 16.88
N SER A 2 -4.92 23.21 17.80
CA SER A 2 -3.96 24.31 18.04
C SER A 2 -2.58 24.11 17.38
N ILE A 3 -2.42 23.09 16.52
CA ILE A 3 -1.15 22.82 15.81
C ILE A 3 -1.21 23.51 14.45
N ALA A 4 -0.26 24.42 14.21
CA ALA A 4 -0.11 25.14 12.95
C ALA A 4 0.76 24.37 11.95
N LEU A 5 0.67 24.73 10.66
CA LEU A 5 1.39 24.05 9.58
C LEU A 5 2.91 24.21 9.66
N ASP A 6 3.37 25.35 10.17
CA ASP A 6 4.79 25.65 10.39
C ASP A 6 5.42 24.82 11.52
N ALA A 7 4.61 24.23 12.40
CA ALA A 7 5.06 23.30 13.42
C ALA A 7 5.27 21.87 12.90
N LEU A 8 4.93 21.59 11.63
CA LEU A 8 5.18 20.28 11.02
C LEU A 8 6.67 20.11 10.71
N HIS A 9 7.25 19.02 11.21
CA HIS A 9 8.63 18.65 10.88
C HIS A 9 8.77 18.22 9.41
N GLY A 10 7.72 17.63 8.83
CA GLY A 10 7.63 17.24 7.42
C GLY A 10 6.73 16.04 7.21
N GLU A 11 6.77 15.47 6.00
CA GLU A 11 5.98 14.28 5.65
C GLU A 11 6.77 12.98 5.89
N ILE A 12 6.04 11.86 6.02
CA ILE A 12 6.67 10.56 6.26
C ILE A 12 7.55 10.11 5.08
N GLY A 13 7.19 10.48 3.85
CA GLY A 13 7.98 10.20 2.65
C GLY A 13 9.36 10.85 2.68
N ASP A 14 9.46 12.09 3.15
CA ASP A 14 10.73 12.81 3.29
C ASP A 14 11.64 12.14 4.32
N VAL A 15 11.07 11.60 5.40
CA VAL A 15 11.83 10.84 6.41
C VAL A 15 12.35 9.53 5.82
N ILE A 16 11.49 8.79 5.12
CA ILE A 16 11.84 7.49 4.52
C ILE A 16 12.92 7.64 3.44
N THR A 17 12.84 8.70 2.64
CA THR A 17 13.80 8.99 1.56
C THR A 17 15.06 9.70 2.04
N GLY A 18 15.14 10.08 3.31
CA GLY A 18 16.30 10.76 3.91
C GLY A 18 16.42 12.24 3.58
N VAL A 19 15.38 12.85 3.00
CA VAL A 19 15.30 14.30 2.75
C VAL A 19 15.30 15.08 4.06
N ILE A 20 14.61 14.56 5.08
CA ILE A 20 14.66 15.10 6.45
C ILE A 20 15.02 14.00 7.46
N PRO A 21 15.69 14.33 8.58
CA PRO A 21 15.98 13.33 9.61
C PRO A 21 14.70 12.87 10.29
N GLY A 22 14.61 11.58 10.60
CA GLY A 22 13.60 11.03 11.50
C GLY A 22 13.89 11.36 12.97
N ARG A 23 13.61 10.40 13.87
CA ARG A 23 14.00 10.49 15.28
C ARG A 23 15.52 10.60 15.43
N ARG A 24 15.99 11.57 16.20
CA ARG A 24 17.44 11.87 16.34
C ARG A 24 18.04 11.34 17.62
N ASN A 25 17.24 11.18 18.67
CA ASN A 25 17.68 10.62 19.95
C ASN A 25 16.52 10.00 20.75
N SER A 26 16.85 9.33 21.85
CA SER A 26 15.89 8.61 22.69
C SER A 26 14.99 9.50 23.56
N ARG A 27 15.29 10.81 23.68
CA ARG A 27 14.51 11.75 24.50
C ARG A 27 13.41 12.46 23.70
N GLU A 28 13.47 12.42 22.37
CA GLU A 28 12.45 13.03 21.52
C GLU A 28 11.11 12.28 21.63
N ILE A 29 10.01 13.03 21.59
CA ILE A 29 8.66 12.47 21.39
C ILE A 29 8.25 12.83 19.97
N THR A 30 7.90 11.83 19.16
CA THR A 30 7.48 12.01 17.76
C THR A 30 6.01 11.65 17.62
N LEU A 31 5.25 12.48 16.93
CA LEU A 31 3.85 12.21 16.60
C LEU A 31 3.72 12.05 15.09
N PHE A 32 3.23 10.88 14.66
CA PHE A 32 2.79 10.70 13.28
C PHE A 32 1.26 10.78 13.25
N LYS A 33 0.73 11.82 12.61
CA LYS A 33 -0.71 11.95 12.39
C LYS A 33 -1.04 11.42 11.00
N SER A 34 -1.54 10.18 10.94
CA SER A 34 -2.08 9.61 9.71
C SER A 34 -3.61 9.76 9.62
N VAL A 35 -4.11 9.85 8.39
CA VAL A 35 -5.53 9.73 8.02
C VAL A 35 -5.77 8.57 7.04
N GLY A 36 -4.71 7.90 6.59
CA GLY A 36 -4.73 6.94 5.48
C GLY A 36 -4.59 7.61 4.11
N MET A 37 -3.91 6.94 3.19
CA MET A 37 -3.79 7.35 1.79
C MET A 37 -4.09 6.18 0.85
N ALA A 38 -4.83 6.42 -0.23
CA ALA A 38 -5.22 5.37 -1.19
C ALA A 38 -4.01 4.60 -1.78
N ILE A 39 -2.83 5.22 -1.86
CA ILE A 39 -1.61 4.57 -2.32
C ILE A 39 -1.17 3.43 -1.39
N GLU A 40 -1.44 3.53 -0.08
CA GLU A 40 -1.14 2.49 0.91
C GLU A 40 -1.97 1.24 0.61
N ASP A 41 -3.24 1.42 0.24
CA ASP A 41 -4.14 0.33 -0.14
C ASP A 41 -3.70 -0.34 -1.44
N VAL A 42 -3.40 0.45 -2.47
CA VAL A 42 -2.96 -0.06 -3.79
C VAL A 42 -1.64 -0.82 -3.67
N ALA A 43 -0.65 -0.29 -2.93
CA ALA A 43 0.62 -0.96 -2.71
C ALA A 43 0.43 -2.28 -1.96
N THR A 44 -0.44 -2.31 -0.95
CA THR A 44 -0.77 -3.52 -0.19
C THR A 44 -1.47 -4.56 -1.08
N ALA A 45 -2.45 -4.15 -1.88
CA ALA A 45 -3.16 -5.03 -2.80
C ALA A 45 -2.22 -5.64 -3.85
N ALA A 46 -1.32 -4.84 -4.43
CA ALA A 46 -0.34 -5.32 -5.39
C ALA A 46 0.61 -6.35 -4.75
N PHE A 47 1.11 -6.08 -3.54
CA PHE A 47 1.96 -7.02 -2.82
C PHE A 47 1.22 -8.33 -2.50
N ALA A 48 0.01 -8.25 -1.95
CA ALA A 48 -0.80 -9.43 -1.62
C ALA A 48 -1.12 -10.26 -2.87
N TYR A 49 -1.44 -9.60 -3.99
CA TYR A 49 -1.70 -10.26 -5.27
C TYR A 49 -0.46 -11.00 -5.78
N GLN A 50 0.71 -10.36 -5.79
CA GLN A 50 1.96 -11.01 -6.22
C GLN A 50 2.28 -12.25 -5.37
N GLN A 51 2.08 -12.16 -4.05
CA GLN A 51 2.28 -13.28 -3.14
C GLN A 51 1.28 -14.42 -3.41
N ALA A 52 0.02 -14.11 -3.68
CA ALA A 52 -1.00 -15.10 -4.00
C ALA A 52 -0.70 -15.84 -5.31
N VAL A 53 -0.28 -15.10 -6.36
CA VAL A 53 0.16 -15.68 -7.64
C VAL A 53 1.36 -16.60 -7.42
N ALA A 54 2.38 -16.15 -6.69
CA ALA A 54 3.59 -16.95 -6.42
C ALA A 54 3.30 -18.23 -5.62
N ALA A 55 2.32 -18.19 -4.73
CA ALA A 55 1.88 -19.34 -3.94
C ALA A 55 0.84 -20.22 -4.65
N GLY A 56 0.37 -19.85 -5.85
CA GLY A 56 -0.68 -20.58 -6.57
C GLY A 56 -2.02 -20.60 -5.83
N VAL A 57 -2.32 -19.57 -5.04
CA VAL A 57 -3.56 -19.45 -4.25
C VAL A 57 -4.44 -18.32 -4.78
N GLY A 58 -5.75 -18.45 -4.59
CA GLY A 58 -6.74 -17.50 -5.08
C GLY A 58 -7.73 -18.16 -6.03
N THR A 59 -8.65 -17.38 -6.57
CA THR A 59 -9.64 -17.84 -7.54
C THR A 59 -9.91 -16.73 -8.52
N PHE A 60 -9.87 -17.04 -9.81
CA PHE A 60 -10.19 -16.07 -10.84
C PHE A 60 -11.71 -15.89 -10.94
N MET A 61 -12.12 -14.63 -11.01
CA MET A 61 -13.52 -14.24 -11.18
C MET A 61 -13.60 -13.22 -12.30
N GLU A 62 -14.44 -13.50 -13.29
CA GLU A 62 -14.80 -12.55 -14.32
C GLU A 62 -15.77 -11.53 -13.71
N LEU A 63 -15.34 -10.27 -13.57
CA LEU A 63 -16.10 -9.25 -12.84
C LEU A 63 -17.33 -8.78 -13.62
N ASP A 64 -17.28 -8.85 -14.94
CA ASP A 64 -18.37 -8.45 -15.84
C ASP A 64 -19.26 -9.63 -16.28
N ALA A 65 -18.98 -10.83 -15.77
CA ALA A 65 -19.78 -12.00 -16.12
C ALA A 65 -21.16 -11.94 -15.43
N PRO A 66 -22.20 -12.48 -16.07
CA PRO A 66 -23.50 -12.62 -15.41
C PRO A 66 -23.34 -13.44 -14.13
N ALA A 67 -24.12 -13.09 -13.09
CA ALA A 67 -24.03 -13.64 -11.73
C ALA A 67 -24.14 -15.18 -11.63
N ALA A 68 -24.50 -15.87 -12.71
CA ALA A 68 -24.59 -17.33 -12.81
C ALA A 68 -23.32 -18.02 -13.36
N SER A 69 -22.26 -17.27 -13.68
CA SER A 69 -21.00 -17.85 -14.17
C SER A 69 -20.16 -18.41 -13.02
N ALA A 70 -19.60 -19.61 -13.20
CA ALA A 70 -18.76 -20.23 -12.19
C ALA A 70 -17.35 -19.60 -12.21
N PRO A 71 -16.75 -19.36 -11.02
CA PRO A 71 -15.37 -18.90 -10.94
C PRO A 71 -14.40 -19.94 -11.54
N SER A 72 -13.32 -19.48 -12.16
CA SER A 72 -12.26 -20.34 -12.69
C SER A 72 -11.12 -20.46 -11.67
N ALA A 73 -10.62 -21.68 -11.46
CA ALA A 73 -9.51 -21.93 -10.54
C ALA A 73 -8.15 -21.45 -11.09
N THR A 74 -8.06 -21.17 -12.39
CA THR A 74 -6.81 -20.79 -13.03
C THR A 74 -6.70 -19.26 -13.05
N LEU A 75 -5.77 -18.71 -12.27
CA LEU A 75 -5.37 -17.31 -12.39
C LEU A 75 -4.85 -17.06 -13.80
N PRO A 76 -5.31 -16.02 -14.51
CA PRO A 76 -4.79 -15.68 -15.82
C PRO A 76 -3.31 -15.34 -15.70
N HIS A 77 -2.54 -15.66 -16.76
CA HIS A 77 -1.18 -15.16 -16.90
C HIS A 77 -1.28 -13.65 -17.15
N VAL A 78 -1.26 -12.86 -16.09
CA VAL A 78 -1.11 -11.41 -16.21
C VAL A 78 0.36 -11.19 -16.53
N ASP A 79 0.67 -10.71 -17.72
CA ASP A 79 2.01 -10.26 -18.07
C ASP A 79 2.43 -9.22 -17.02
N THR A 80 3.37 -9.59 -16.16
CA THR A 80 3.95 -8.66 -15.19
C THR A 80 4.56 -7.52 -15.99
N PRO A 81 4.08 -6.27 -15.87
CA PRO A 81 4.80 -5.17 -16.48
C PRO A 81 6.18 -5.12 -15.83
N ALA A 82 7.22 -5.13 -16.66
CA ALA A 82 8.58 -4.89 -16.19
C ALA A 82 8.59 -3.54 -15.45
N MET A 83 9.11 -3.53 -14.22
CA MET A 83 9.53 -2.28 -13.56
C MET A 83 10.62 -1.60 -14.38
#